data_AF-A0A4W5JRH7-F1
#
_entry.id   AF-A0A4W5JRH7-F1
#
_cell.length_a   1.000
_cell.length_b   1.000
_cell.length_c   1.000
_cell.angle_alpha   90.00
_cell.angle_beta   90.00
_cell.angle_gamma   90.00
#
_symmetry.space_group_name_H-M   'P 1'
#
loop_
_entity.id
_entity.type
_entity.pdbx_description
1 polymer ?
#
loop_
_entity_poly.entity_id
_entity_poly.type
_entity_poly.pdbx_seq_one_letter_code
_entity_poly.pdbx_strand_id
1 'polypeptide(L)' 'MIGQRPGLYWRLCWKFVSPCFLLFMVVVSFATFNPPNYGTYTFPIWANMIGWCLAISSMTMVPLYAIYKMC' A
#
# COMPACT_ATOMS: atom_id res chain seq x y z
N MET A 1 26.47 -3.68 2.45
CA MET A 1 27.24 -4.18 3.62
C MET A 1 27.62 -5.66 3.46
N ILE A 2 28.21 -6.06 2.31
CA ILE A 2 28.80 -7.42 2.13
C ILE A 2 30.06 -7.37 1.23
N GLY A 3 30.68 -6.19 1.04
CA GLY A 3 31.83 -5.99 0.14
C GLY A 3 31.57 -6.21 -1.37
N GLN A 4 30.52 -6.94 -1.73
CA GLN A 4 30.15 -7.32 -3.10
C GLN A 4 28.88 -6.57 -3.53
N ARG A 5 28.81 -6.25 -4.83
CA ARG A 5 27.65 -5.59 -5.42
C ARG A 5 26.56 -6.65 -5.67
N PRO A 6 25.29 -6.42 -5.28
CA PRO A 6 24.22 -7.36 -5.60
C PRO A 6 24.13 -7.54 -7.11
N GLY A 7 23.98 -8.80 -7.53
CA GLY A 7 23.92 -9.21 -8.93
C GLY A 7 22.76 -8.57 -9.70
N LEU A 8 22.79 -8.70 -11.03
CA LEU A 8 21.86 -8.02 -11.93
C LEU A 8 20.39 -8.43 -11.69
N TYR A 9 20.15 -9.69 -11.32
CA TYR A 9 18.84 -10.22 -10.92
C TYR A 9 18.23 -9.40 -9.78
N TRP A 10 18.96 -9.22 -8.67
CA TRP A 10 18.47 -8.49 -7.49
C TRP A 10 18.15 -7.03 -7.80
N ARG A 11 18.97 -6.38 -8.64
CA ARG A 11 18.74 -5.00 -9.06
C ARG A 11 17.47 -4.86 -9.92
N LEU A 12 17.24 -5.80 -10.84
CA LEU A 12 16.06 -5.80 -11.69
C LEU A 12 14.79 -6.05 -10.86
N CYS A 13 14.86 -7.00 -9.91
CA CYS A 13 13.76 -7.28 -9.00
C CYS A 13 13.36 -6.05 -8.18
N TRP A 14 14.31 -5.36 -7.56
CA TRP A 14 14.00 -4.18 -6.75
C TRP A 14 13.52 -2.97 -7.56
N LYS A 15 14.04 -2.79 -8.78
CA LYS A 15 13.69 -1.63 -9.60
C LYS A 15 12.36 -1.80 -10.34
N PHE A 16 12.02 -3.01 -10.76
CA PHE A 16 10.88 -3.23 -11.66
C PHE A 16 9.87 -4.24 -11.12
N VAL A 17 10.33 -5.44 -10.72
CA VAL A 17 9.41 -6.53 -10.34
C VAL A 17 8.64 -6.17 -9.07
N SER A 18 9.34 -5.74 -8.03
CA SER A 18 8.74 -5.36 -6.75
C SER A 18 7.74 -4.20 -6.89
N PRO A 19 8.06 -3.05 -7.51
CA PRO A 19 7.08 -1.97 -7.64
C PRO A 19 5.89 -2.37 -8.52
N CYS A 20 6.09 -3.09 -9.63
CA CYS A 20 4.99 -3.54 -10.47
C CYS A 20 4.07 -4.52 -9.73
N PHE A 21 4.63 -5.47 -8.98
CA PHE A 21 3.85 -6.45 -8.22
C PHE A 21 3.04 -5.80 -7.10
N LEU A 22 3.64 -4.86 -6.37
CA LEU A 22 2.95 -4.10 -5.32
C LEU A 22 1.81 -3.27 -5.91
N LEU A 23 2.04 -2.57 -7.02
CA LEU A 23 1.02 -1.77 -7.69
C LEU A 23 -0.13 -2.66 -8.17
N PHE A 24 0.18 -3.81 -8.78
CA PHE A 24 -0.81 -4.80 -9.18
C PHE A 24 -1.67 -5.28 -8.00
N MET A 25 -1.04 -5.66 -6.89
CA MET A 25 -1.77 -6.09 -5.68
C MET A 25 -2.68 -4.99 -5.12
N VAL A 26 -2.22 -3.74 -5.12
CA VAL A 26 -3.05 -2.60 -4.70
C VAL A 26 -4.26 -2.45 -5.61
N VAL A 27 -4.09 -2.49 -6.93
CA VAL A 27 -5.21 -2.38 -7.90
C VAL A 27 -6.22 -3.51 -7.72
N VAL A 28 -5.75 -4.75 -7.56
CA VAL A 28 -6.63 -5.91 -7.33
C VAL A 28 -7.38 -5.79 -6.00
N SER A 29 -6.71 -5.29 -4.95
CA SER A 29 -7.32 -5.05 -3.64
C SER A 29 -8.46 -4.03 -3.72
N PHE A 30 -8.28 -2.94 -4.48
CA PHE A 30 -9.35 -1.98 -4.74
C PHE A 30 -10.48 -2.55 -5.61
N ALA A 31 -10.13 -3.29 -6.67
CA ALA A 31 -11.12 -3.86 -7.59
C ALA A 31 -11.98 -4.96 -6.92
N THR A 32 -11.42 -5.71 -5.97
CA THR A 32 -12.10 -6.79 -5.25
C THR A 32 -12.56 -6.32 -3.86
N PHE A 33 -12.64 -5.00 -3.64
CA PHE A 33 -13.08 -4.46 -2.36
C PHE A 33 -14.53 -4.84 -2.10
N ASN A 34 -14.74 -5.78 -1.18
CA ASN A 34 -16.05 -6.14 -0.67
C ASN A 34 -16.18 -5.56 0.73
N PRO A 35 -17.34 -4.96 1.07
CA PRO A 35 -17.58 -4.49 2.42
C PRO A 35 -17.37 -5.68 3.39
N PRO A 36 -16.56 -5.51 4.45
CA PRO A 36 -16.32 -6.56 5.41
C PRO A 36 -17.66 -7.03 6.00
N ASN A 37 -17.92 -8.32 5.93
CA ASN A 37 -19.09 -8.96 6.51
C ASN A 37 -18.60 -9.96 7.55
N TYR A 38 -19.20 -9.96 8.73
CA TYR A 38 -18.87 -10.92 9.79
C TYR A 38 -20.07 -11.84 10.02
N GLY A 39 -19.99 -13.06 9.48
CA GLY A 39 -21.11 -14.01 9.50
C GLY A 39 -22.32 -13.47 8.74
N THR A 40 -23.41 -13.21 9.45
CA THR A 40 -24.65 -12.60 8.90
C THR A 40 -24.71 -11.08 9.08
N TYR A 41 -23.71 -10.47 9.74
CA TYR A 41 -23.69 -9.03 10.00
C TYR A 41 -22.91 -8.28 8.91
N THR A 42 -23.64 -7.45 8.16
CA THR A 42 -23.05 -6.52 7.19
C THR A 42 -22.61 -5.25 7.91
N PHE A 43 -21.32 -4.90 7.81
CA PHE A 43 -20.86 -3.67 8.44
C PHE A 43 -21.53 -2.44 7.80
N PRO A 44 -22.03 -1.48 8.61
CA PRO A 44 -22.60 -0.25 8.09
C PRO A 44 -21.53 0.59 7.37
N ILE A 45 -21.96 1.41 6.42
CA ILE A 45 -21.08 2.23 5.58
C ILE A 45 -20.16 3.15 6.40
N TRP A 46 -20.63 3.68 7.55
CA TRP A 46 -19.77 4.50 8.43
C TRP A 46 -18.53 3.75 8.89
N ALA A 47 -18.61 2.43 9.09
CA ALA A 47 -17.53 1.64 9.68
C ALA A 47 -16.44 1.42 8.64
N ASN A 48 -16.85 1.20 7.40
CA ASN A 48 -15.95 1.17 6.26
C ASN A 48 -15.26 2.52 6.06
N MET A 49 -15.98 3.64 6.18
CA MET A 49 -15.37 4.97 6.09
C MET A 49 -14.30 5.19 7.17
N ILE A 50 -14.56 4.81 8.42
CA ILE A 50 -13.58 4.89 9.51
C ILE A 50 -12.36 4.02 9.20
N GLY A 51 -12.56 2.79 8.70
CA GLY A 51 -11.47 1.90 8.29
C GLY A 51 -10.59 2.50 7.19
N TRP A 52 -11.21 3.11 6.18
CA TRP A 52 -10.49 3.83 5.11
C TRP A 52 -9.73 5.05 5.63
N CYS A 53 -10.33 5.85 6.52
CA CYS A 53 -9.66 6.98 7.14
C CYS A 53 -8.41 6.55 7.94
N LEU A 54 -8.51 5.45 8.69
CA LEU A 54 -7.38 4.89 9.41
C LEU A 54 -6.29 4.38 8.47
N ALA A 55 -6.65 3.69 7.38
CA ALA A 55 -5.68 3.24 6.39
C ALA A 55 -4.93 4.43 5.74
N ILE A 56 -5.67 5.43 5.27
CA ILE A 56 -5.13 6.63 4.61
C ILE A 56 -4.27 7.46 5.57
N SER A 57 -4.60 7.50 6.87
CA SER A 57 -3.83 8.27 7.86
C SER A 57 -2.33 7.91 7.86
N SER A 58 -2.02 6.61 7.77
CA SER A 58 -0.64 6.13 7.72
C SER A 58 0.04 6.46 6.39
N MET A 59 -0.67 6.30 5.27
CA MET A 59 -0.16 6.54 3.92
C MET A 59 0.11 8.03 3.67
N THR A 60 -0.67 8.91 4.29
CA THR A 60 -0.59 10.38 4.12
C THR A 60 0.61 10.99 4.82
N MET A 61 1.21 10.31 5.82
CA MET A 61 2.43 10.80 6.48
C MET A 61 3.63 10.89 5.53
N VAL A 62 3.71 9.99 4.54
CA VAL A 62 4.80 9.98 3.55
C VAL A 62 4.80 11.26 2.70
N PRO A 63 3.70 11.65 2.01
CA PRO A 63 3.66 12.90 1.25
C PRO A 63 3.73 14.15 2.14
N LEU A 64 3.13 14.14 3.33
CA LEU A 64 3.23 15.28 4.26
C LEU A 64 4.68 15.57 4.64
N TYR A 65 5.44 14.53 4.98
CA TYR A 65 6.86 14.68 5.30
C TYR A 65 7.69 15.09 4.08
N ALA A 66 7.35 14.58 2.89
CA ALA A 66 8.00 14.99 1.64
C ALA A 66 7.80 16.49 1.37
N ILE A 67 6.58 17.02 1.55
CA ILE A 67 6.27 18.44 1.37
C ILE A 67 7.00 19.28 2.43
N TYR A 68 6.94 18.89 3.71
CA TYR A 68 7.62 19.60 4.79
C TYR A 68 9.13 19.74 4.56
N LYS A 69 9.76 18.73 3.95
CA LYS A 69 11.19 18.75 3.64
C LYS A 69 11.54 19.49 2.34
N MET A 70 10.57 19.64 1.43
CA MET A 70 10.74 20.40 0.19
C MET A 70 10.52 21.91 0.37
N CYS A 71 9.75 22.31 1.40
CA CYS A 71 9.66 23.69 1.87
C CYS A 71 10.84 24.07 2.75
#